data_AF-A0A917KE22-F1
#
_entry.id   AF-A0A917KE22-F1
#
_cell.length_a   1.000
_cell.length_b   1.000
_cell.length_c   1.000
_cell.angle_alpha   90.00
_cell.angle_beta   90.00
_cell.angle_gamma   90.00
#
_symmetry.space_group_name_H-M   'P 1'
#
loop_
_entity.id
_entity.type
_entity.pdbx_description
1 polymer ?
#
loop_
_entity_poly.entity_id
_entity_poly.type
_entity_poly.pdbx_seq_one_letter_code
_entity_poly.pdbx_strand_id
1 'polypeptide(L)'
;MRLSPVGTLVTLLGAVVGIVIWVVAYFGLPNDITHRDLAKNPKLATSVTSTGSETTTGSAAGNATGGAPAAAQPAWYHLGKSPHTLVIALTAAATPDKQGLNFNGYSDGQLKITVPLGWKVDVAFSNKDPNIPHSVAFVAYKDRAAMQLPQLAFPGAASPNPAVGITAAGGTQHFSFTADKAGRYALMCAVPGHAMNGMWDEFDVSASAKVPAITTGGTTVEVGSSAFQK
;
A
#
# COMPACT_ATOMS: atom_id res chain seq x y z
N MET A 1 45.84 2.86 -14.94
CA MET A 1 45.95 2.76 -16.42
C MET A 1 45.66 4.14 -16.99
N ARG A 2 46.61 4.77 -17.69
CA ARG A 2 46.38 6.07 -18.34
C ARG A 2 45.78 5.79 -19.72
N LEU A 3 44.55 6.21 -19.96
CA LEU A 3 43.93 6.14 -21.28
C LEU A 3 44.77 6.99 -22.25
N SER A 4 45.08 6.44 -23.42
CA SER A 4 45.73 7.21 -24.48
C SER A 4 44.83 8.38 -24.91
N PRO A 5 45.37 9.44 -25.52
CA PRO A 5 44.55 10.55 -26.02
C PRO A 5 43.39 10.07 -26.92
N VAL A 6 43.63 9.01 -27.69
CA VAL A 6 42.60 8.34 -28.52
C VAL A 6 41.59 7.57 -27.67
N GLY A 7 42.03 6.86 -26.62
CA GLY A 7 41.14 6.16 -25.69
C GLY A 7 40.20 7.11 -24.94
N THR A 8 40.71 8.27 -24.49
CA THR A 8 39.91 9.31 -23.84
C THR A 8 38.85 9.88 -24.78
N LEU A 9 39.22 10.14 -26.05
CA LEU A 9 38.31 10.63 -27.07
C LEU A 9 37.16 9.64 -27.35
N VAL A 10 37.48 8.35 -27.47
CA VAL A 10 36.48 7.30 -27.69
C VAL A 10 35.51 7.16 -26.51
N THR A 11 36.02 7.20 -25.27
CA THR A 11 35.16 7.15 -24.08
C THR A 11 34.25 8.37 -23.96
N LEU A 12 34.74 9.57 -24.30
CA LEU A 12 33.94 10.79 -24.27
C LEU A 12 32.84 10.76 -25.35
N LEU A 13 33.18 10.33 -26.57
CA LEU A 13 32.21 10.16 -27.65
C LEU A 13 31.13 9.12 -27.28
N GLY A 14 31.53 7.98 -26.71
CA GLY A 14 30.59 6.96 -26.26
C GLY A 14 29.64 7.43 -25.16
N ALA A 15 30.14 8.19 -24.18
CA ALA A 15 29.32 8.77 -23.13
C ALA A 15 28.32 9.81 -23.67
N VAL A 16 28.77 10.69 -24.58
CA VAL A 16 27.91 11.68 -25.23
C VAL A 16 26.83 11.00 -26.06
N VAL A 17 27.18 9.97 -26.85
CA VAL A 17 26.20 9.20 -27.63
C VAL A 17 25.19 8.50 -26.72
N GLY A 18 25.63 7.91 -25.61
CA GLY A 18 24.72 7.28 -24.62
C GLY A 18 23.75 8.29 -23.99
N ILE A 19 24.23 9.48 -23.63
CA ILE A 19 23.40 10.57 -23.09
C ILE A 19 22.39 11.05 -24.15
N VAL A 20 22.84 11.24 -25.39
CA VAL A 20 21.96 11.68 -26.49
C VAL A 20 20.88 10.62 -26.76
N ILE A 21 21.23 9.33 -26.78
CA ILE A 21 20.26 8.23 -26.93
C ILE A 21 19.25 8.26 -25.77
N TRP A 22 19.70 8.44 -24.53
CA TRP A 22 18.81 8.49 -23.38
C TRP A 22 17.85 9.70 -23.44
N VAL A 23 18.36 10.89 -23.79
CA VAL A 23 17.56 12.11 -23.92
C VAL A 23 16.55 11.99 -25.07
N VAL A 24 16.97 11.51 -26.24
CA VAL A 24 16.08 11.32 -27.39
C VAL A 24 15.04 10.23 -27.11
N ALA A 25 15.40 9.15 -26.42
CA ALA A 25 14.43 8.14 -25.99
C ALA A 25 13.43 8.72 -24.97
N TYR A 26 13.91 9.50 -24.00
CA TYR A 26 13.07 10.06 -22.94
C TYR A 26 12.09 11.14 -23.44
N PHE A 27 12.50 11.97 -24.40
CA PHE A 27 11.68 13.08 -24.91
C PHE A 27 11.08 12.85 -26.30
N GLY A 28 11.60 11.90 -27.07
CA GLY A 28 11.22 11.67 -28.47
C GLY A 28 10.46 10.37 -28.73
N LEU A 29 10.41 9.43 -27.77
CA LEU A 29 9.48 8.30 -27.88
C LEU A 29 8.06 8.78 -27.50
N PRO A 30 7.03 8.35 -28.25
CA PRO A 30 5.64 8.55 -27.86
C PRO A 30 5.42 8.08 -26.42
N ASN A 31 4.98 9.01 -25.58
CA ASN A 31 4.84 8.84 -24.12
C ASN A 31 3.45 8.27 -23.74
N ASP A 32 2.86 7.47 -24.61
CA ASP A 32 1.52 6.87 -24.46
C ASP A 32 1.53 5.56 -23.64
N ILE A 33 2.71 5.06 -23.24
CA ILE A 33 2.86 3.84 -22.42
C ILE A 33 3.38 4.13 -20.99
N THR A 34 3.97 5.31 -20.71
CA THR A 34 4.61 5.61 -19.42
C THR A 34 3.92 6.70 -18.59
N HIS A 35 2.90 7.38 -19.12
CA HIS A 35 2.06 8.29 -18.35
C HIS A 35 0.60 7.85 -18.44
N ARG A 36 0.01 7.53 -17.28
CA ARG A 36 -1.43 7.32 -17.14
C ARG A 36 -2.14 8.55 -17.70
N ASP A 37 -2.80 8.39 -18.85
CA ASP A 37 -3.65 9.41 -19.43
C ASP A 37 -4.87 9.58 -18.51
N LEU A 38 -4.81 10.58 -17.63
CA LEU A 38 -5.88 10.91 -16.69
C LEU A 38 -7.20 11.23 -17.41
N ALA A 39 -7.16 11.61 -18.69
CA ALA A 39 -8.35 11.86 -19.49
C ALA A 39 -8.99 10.57 -20.05
N LYS A 40 -8.26 9.45 -20.07
CA LYS A 40 -8.75 8.12 -20.45
C LYS A 40 -9.17 7.24 -19.26
N ASN A 41 -8.96 7.68 -18.02
CA ASN A 41 -9.68 7.09 -16.89
C ASN A 41 -11.18 7.14 -17.22
N PRO A 42 -11.95 6.07 -16.97
CA PRO A 42 -13.40 6.18 -17.04
C PRO A 42 -13.79 7.36 -16.14
N LYS A 43 -14.44 8.38 -16.72
CA LYS A 43 -15.07 9.43 -15.91
C LYS A 43 -15.91 8.68 -14.89
N LEU A 44 -15.62 8.86 -13.60
CA LEU A 44 -16.49 8.37 -12.54
C LEU A 44 -17.91 8.71 -12.98
N ALA A 45 -18.76 7.70 -13.11
CA ALA A 45 -20.11 7.87 -13.60
C ALA A 45 -20.84 8.79 -12.60
N THR A 46 -20.81 10.09 -12.86
CA THR A 46 -21.78 11.02 -12.30
C THR A 46 -23.08 10.72 -13.02
N SER A 47 -23.83 9.75 -12.53
CA SER A 47 -25.23 9.60 -12.86
C SER A 47 -25.98 10.78 -12.27
N VAL A 48 -25.89 11.93 -12.94
CA VAL A 48 -26.92 12.95 -12.87
C VAL A 48 -27.97 12.48 -13.88
N THR A 49 -28.99 11.79 -13.37
CA THR A 49 -30.22 11.63 -14.14
C THR A 49 -30.89 12.99 -14.19
N SER A 50 -30.61 13.75 -15.25
CA SER A 50 -31.41 14.89 -15.65
C SER A 50 -32.74 14.37 -16.20
N THR A 51 -33.74 14.20 -15.35
CA THR A 51 -35.13 14.21 -15.82
C THR A 51 -35.61 15.65 -15.70
N GLY A 52 -35.50 16.39 -16.81
CA GLY A 52 -36.30 17.59 -16.99
C GLY A 52 -37.76 17.17 -17.15
N SER A 53 -38.63 17.78 -16.34
CA SER A 53 -40.00 18.07 -16.77
C SER A 53 -40.42 19.36 -16.07
N GLU A 54 -40.36 20.44 -16.85
CA GLU A 54 -41.21 21.64 -16.83
C GLU A 54 -42.23 21.82 -15.67
N THR A 55 -42.13 22.95 -14.96
CA THR A 55 -43.14 24.06 -14.98
C THR A 55 -43.19 24.86 -13.67
N THR A 56 -42.68 26.10 -13.77
CA THR A 56 -43.05 27.37 -13.10
C THR A 56 -43.03 27.59 -11.57
N THR A 57 -42.30 28.69 -11.27
CA THR A 57 -42.56 29.81 -10.34
C THR A 57 -42.31 29.63 -8.84
N GLY A 58 -41.41 30.50 -8.34
CA GLY A 58 -41.57 31.15 -7.03
C GLY A 58 -40.43 30.95 -6.05
N SER A 59 -39.48 31.88 -6.04
CA SER A 59 -38.38 32.05 -5.09
C SER A 59 -38.84 32.23 -3.64
N ALA A 60 -38.27 31.48 -2.68
CA ALA A 60 -37.59 32.01 -1.48
C ALA A 60 -37.25 30.91 -0.43
N ALA A 61 -36.01 30.99 0.08
CA ALA A 61 -35.48 30.53 1.38
C ALA A 61 -35.51 29.02 1.75
N GLY A 62 -34.36 28.51 2.19
CA GLY A 62 -34.30 27.27 2.99
C GLY A 62 -33.02 26.46 2.84
N ASN A 63 -32.07 26.72 3.74
CA ASN A 63 -30.78 26.05 3.87
C ASN A 63 -30.96 24.60 4.40
N ALA A 64 -30.61 23.59 3.61
CA ALA A 64 -30.37 22.21 4.09
C ALA A 64 -29.50 21.43 3.09
N THR A 65 -28.18 21.61 3.15
CA THR A 65 -27.22 20.71 2.49
C THR A 65 -27.16 19.39 3.26
N GLY A 66 -27.88 18.38 2.76
CA GLY A 66 -27.65 16.99 3.12
C GLY A 66 -26.25 16.56 2.64
N GLY A 67 -25.38 16.21 3.58
CA GLY A 67 -24.05 15.70 3.29
C GLY A 67 -24.12 14.38 2.50
N ALA A 68 -23.28 14.27 1.48
CA ALA A 68 -23.06 13.04 0.74
C ALA A 68 -22.58 11.91 1.67
N PRO A 69 -22.95 10.64 1.41
CA PRO A 69 -22.52 9.52 2.24
C PRO A 69 -21.00 9.31 2.11
N ALA A 70 -20.31 9.20 3.25
CA ALA A 70 -18.91 8.84 3.29
C ALA A 70 -18.67 7.47 2.65
N ALA A 71 -17.59 7.32 1.87
CA ALA A 71 -17.17 6.04 1.32
C ALA A 71 -17.02 5.00 2.44
N ALA A 72 -17.69 3.85 2.30
CA ALA A 72 -17.66 2.78 3.28
C ALA A 72 -16.21 2.28 3.48
N GLN A 73 -15.77 2.22 4.74
CA GLN A 73 -14.44 1.72 5.08
C GLN A 73 -14.34 0.22 4.73
N PRO A 74 -13.20 -0.24 4.20
CA PRO A 74 -13.04 -1.64 3.84
C PRO A 74 -12.86 -2.51 5.10
N ALA A 75 -13.59 -3.64 5.16
CA ALA A 75 -13.73 -4.47 6.36
C ALA A 75 -12.53 -5.42 6.63
N TRP A 76 -11.30 -4.98 6.37
CA TRP A 76 -10.09 -5.81 6.57
C TRP A 76 -9.41 -5.57 7.93
N TYR A 77 -9.86 -4.61 8.74
CA TYR A 77 -9.37 -4.38 10.09
C TYR A 77 -10.51 -4.14 11.08
N HIS A 78 -10.33 -4.55 12.32
CA HIS A 78 -11.27 -4.29 13.42
C HIS A 78 -10.61 -4.51 14.78
N LEU A 79 -11.26 -4.04 15.84
CA LEU A 79 -10.89 -4.41 17.20
C LEU A 79 -11.27 -5.86 17.46
N GLY A 80 -10.35 -6.63 18.05
CA GLY A 80 -10.61 -8.00 18.47
C GLY A 80 -11.58 -8.06 19.65
N LYS A 81 -12.11 -9.28 19.90
CA LYS A 81 -12.97 -9.53 21.08
C LYS A 81 -12.22 -9.41 22.40
N SER A 82 -10.91 -9.69 22.38
CA SER A 82 -10.03 -9.47 23.53
C SER A 82 -9.64 -8.00 23.61
N PRO A 83 -9.54 -7.40 24.81
CA PRO A 83 -9.04 -6.04 24.97
C PRO A 83 -7.66 -5.86 24.31
N HIS A 84 -7.38 -4.65 23.85
CA HIS A 84 -6.09 -4.27 23.26
C HIS A 84 -5.61 -5.20 22.14
N THR A 85 -6.54 -5.64 21.29
CA THR A 85 -6.24 -6.49 20.14
C THR A 85 -6.68 -5.79 18.87
N LEU A 86 -5.76 -5.59 17.94
CA LEU A 86 -6.07 -5.23 16.55
C LEU A 86 -6.09 -6.51 15.72
N VAL A 87 -7.18 -6.76 15.01
CA VAL A 87 -7.26 -7.83 14.02
C VAL A 87 -7.12 -7.21 12.63
N ILE A 88 -6.20 -7.75 11.83
CA ILE A 88 -5.99 -7.36 10.44
C ILE A 88 -6.04 -8.57 9.50
N ALA A 89 -6.71 -8.40 8.36
CA ALA A 89 -6.68 -9.29 7.23
C ALA A 89 -5.82 -8.65 6.12
N LEU A 90 -4.73 -9.30 5.76
CA LEU A 90 -3.83 -8.87 4.70
C LEU A 90 -3.94 -9.85 3.54
N THR A 91 -4.33 -9.34 2.37
CA THR A 91 -4.43 -10.11 1.12
C THR A 91 -3.34 -9.63 0.17
N ALA A 92 -2.36 -10.48 -0.12
CA ALA A 92 -1.39 -10.22 -1.18
C ALA A 92 -2.06 -10.29 -2.56
N ALA A 93 -1.54 -9.51 -3.51
CA ALA A 93 -2.06 -9.41 -4.88
C ALA A 93 -3.58 -9.15 -4.92
N ALA A 94 -4.07 -8.31 -3.99
CA ALA A 94 -5.51 -8.03 -3.89
C ALA A 94 -6.04 -7.33 -5.15
N THR A 95 -5.18 -6.54 -5.81
CA THR A 95 -5.37 -5.85 -7.09
C THR A 95 -4.20 -6.17 -8.03
N PRO A 96 -4.31 -5.95 -9.36
CA PRO A 96 -3.19 -6.09 -10.29
C PRO A 96 -2.14 -4.96 -10.17
N ASP A 97 -2.36 -3.96 -9.33
CA ASP A 97 -1.44 -2.85 -9.15
C ASP A 97 -0.07 -3.34 -8.69
N LYS A 98 0.98 -2.63 -9.12
CA LYS A 98 2.38 -3.02 -8.89
C LYS A 98 2.66 -4.48 -9.32
N GLN A 99 1.99 -4.97 -10.37
CA GLN A 99 2.15 -6.33 -10.86
C GLN A 99 1.82 -7.39 -9.79
N GLY A 100 0.85 -7.10 -8.90
CA GLY A 100 0.47 -7.99 -7.78
C GLY A 100 1.33 -7.81 -6.52
N LEU A 101 2.37 -6.98 -6.54
CA LEU A 101 3.24 -6.69 -5.40
C LEU A 101 2.60 -5.70 -4.41
N ASN A 102 1.45 -6.06 -3.86
CA ASN A 102 0.69 -5.22 -2.93
C ASN A 102 0.06 -6.03 -1.79
N PHE A 103 -0.21 -5.37 -0.68
CA PHE A 103 -1.10 -5.86 0.38
C PHE A 103 -2.39 -5.05 0.36
N ASN A 104 -3.53 -5.70 0.15
CA ASN A 104 -4.84 -5.06 0.05
C ASN A 104 -4.90 -3.93 -1.02
N GLY A 105 -4.04 -3.98 -2.05
CA GLY A 105 -3.92 -2.95 -3.08
C GLY A 105 -2.90 -1.83 -2.76
N TYR A 106 -2.28 -1.85 -1.58
CA TYR A 106 -1.28 -0.87 -1.16
C TYR A 106 0.15 -1.40 -1.33
N SER A 107 1.05 -0.50 -1.69
CA SER A 107 2.47 -0.77 -1.91
C SER A 107 3.28 0.52 -1.72
N ASP A 108 4.60 0.44 -1.66
CA ASP A 108 5.51 1.59 -1.54
C ASP A 108 5.15 2.56 -0.38
N GLY A 109 4.59 2.05 0.72
CA GLY A 109 4.22 2.86 1.89
C GLY A 109 2.89 3.61 1.76
N GLN A 110 2.03 3.24 0.81
CA GLN A 110 0.72 3.87 0.61
C GLN A 110 -0.25 3.63 1.78
N LEU A 111 -0.05 2.54 2.53
CA LEU A 111 -0.76 2.23 3.76
C LEU A 111 0.16 2.47 4.97
N LYS A 112 -0.41 3.05 6.04
CA LYS A 112 0.18 3.03 7.37
C LYS A 112 -0.80 2.49 8.39
N ILE A 113 -0.36 1.51 9.17
CA ILE A 113 -1.08 0.98 10.33
C ILE A 113 -0.38 1.50 11.59
N THR A 114 -1.08 2.24 12.43
CA THR A 114 -0.59 2.66 13.75
C THR A 114 -1.25 1.82 14.84
N VAL A 115 -0.47 1.24 15.73
CA VAL A 115 -0.93 0.41 16.84
C VAL A 115 -0.41 0.97 18.16
N PRO A 116 -1.22 1.03 19.23
CA PRO A 116 -0.71 1.45 20.53
C PRO A 116 0.29 0.44 21.12
N LEU A 117 1.26 0.95 21.86
CA LEU A 117 2.24 0.13 22.57
C LEU A 117 1.57 -0.92 23.46
N GLY A 118 2.05 -2.16 23.39
CA GLY A 118 1.59 -3.30 24.18
C GLY A 118 0.35 -4.01 23.62
N TRP A 119 -0.21 -3.54 22.51
CA TRP A 119 -1.34 -4.23 21.88
C TRP A 119 -0.91 -5.50 21.16
N LYS A 120 -1.84 -6.47 21.14
CA LYS A 120 -1.74 -7.65 20.31
C LYS A 120 -2.19 -7.31 18.89
N VAL A 121 -1.45 -7.80 17.90
CA VAL A 121 -1.82 -7.76 16.49
C VAL A 121 -2.08 -9.19 16.03
N ASP A 122 -3.33 -9.47 15.68
CA ASP A 122 -3.78 -10.75 15.12
C ASP A 122 -3.90 -10.61 13.60
N VAL A 123 -3.12 -11.41 12.87
CA VAL A 123 -3.01 -11.30 11.41
C VAL A 123 -3.57 -12.55 10.74
N ALA A 124 -4.51 -12.35 9.82
CA ALA A 124 -4.90 -13.33 8.81
C ALA A 124 -4.28 -12.92 7.48
N PHE A 125 -3.35 -13.71 6.97
CA PHE A 125 -2.68 -13.46 5.70
C PHE A 125 -3.17 -14.44 4.63
N SER A 126 -3.53 -13.94 3.47
CA SER A 126 -3.85 -14.74 2.28
C SER A 126 -3.17 -14.15 1.05
N ASN A 127 -3.14 -14.93 -0.03
CA ASN A 127 -2.62 -14.49 -1.32
C ASN A 127 -3.64 -14.80 -2.42
N LYS A 128 -3.85 -13.87 -3.36
CA LYS A 128 -4.66 -14.10 -4.57
C LYS A 128 -3.86 -14.50 -5.80
N ASP A 129 -2.54 -14.36 -5.80
CA ASP A 129 -1.72 -14.72 -6.96
C ASP A 129 -1.58 -16.26 -7.06
N PRO A 130 -1.99 -16.89 -8.18
CA PRO A 130 -1.89 -18.33 -8.35
C PRO A 130 -0.46 -18.85 -8.52
N ASN A 131 0.47 -18.01 -8.95
CA ASN A 131 1.81 -18.40 -9.40
C ASN A 131 2.93 -17.79 -8.57
N ILE A 132 2.73 -16.57 -8.07
CA ILE A 132 3.75 -15.85 -7.31
C ILE A 132 3.46 -16.02 -5.82
N PRO A 133 4.39 -16.65 -5.07
CA PRO A 133 4.21 -16.78 -3.64
C PRO A 133 4.43 -15.43 -2.95
N HIS A 134 3.60 -15.14 -1.97
CA HIS A 134 3.74 -13.98 -1.11
C HIS A 134 3.69 -14.40 0.36
N SER A 135 4.25 -13.55 1.20
CA SER A 135 4.25 -13.68 2.66
C SER A 135 4.15 -12.29 3.27
N VAL A 136 4.12 -12.22 4.60
CA VAL A 136 4.24 -10.95 5.31
C VAL A 136 5.12 -11.12 6.54
N ALA A 137 5.97 -10.14 6.78
CA ALA A 137 6.78 -10.02 7.99
C ALA A 137 6.82 -8.56 8.45
N PHE A 138 6.91 -8.35 9.75
CA PHE A 138 7.06 -7.04 10.36
C PHE A 138 8.51 -6.83 10.77
N VAL A 139 9.12 -5.74 10.30
CA VAL A 139 10.56 -5.48 10.40
C VAL A 139 10.82 -4.02 10.76
N ALA A 140 12.03 -3.67 11.18
CA ALA A 140 12.40 -2.28 11.39
C ALA A 140 12.24 -1.47 10.09
N TYR A 141 11.76 -0.22 10.16
CA TYR A 141 11.48 0.58 8.96
C TYR A 141 12.69 0.76 8.02
N LYS A 142 13.90 0.80 8.59
CA LYS A 142 15.14 0.86 7.83
C LYS A 142 15.33 -0.34 6.87
N ASP A 143 14.71 -1.48 7.19
CA ASP A 143 14.83 -2.73 6.44
C ASP A 143 13.59 -3.02 5.57
N ARG A 144 12.65 -2.08 5.46
CA ARG A 144 11.36 -2.24 4.74
C ARG A 144 11.47 -2.71 3.29
N ALA A 145 12.60 -2.43 2.63
CA ALA A 145 12.89 -2.76 1.24
C ALA A 145 14.09 -3.72 1.12
N ALA A 146 14.36 -4.52 2.16
CA ALA A 146 15.44 -5.48 2.14
C ALA A 146 15.26 -6.55 1.06
N MET A 147 16.37 -7.04 0.50
CA MET A 147 16.38 -8.12 -0.51
C MET A 147 15.91 -9.46 0.07
N GLN A 148 16.24 -9.71 1.33
CA GLN A 148 15.95 -10.93 2.07
C GLN A 148 15.32 -10.55 3.41
N LEU A 149 14.60 -11.48 4.03
CA LEU A 149 14.01 -11.27 5.34
C LEU A 149 15.06 -10.87 6.38
N PRO A 150 15.01 -9.64 6.93
CA PRO A 150 15.85 -9.25 8.05
C PRO A 150 15.32 -9.85 9.37
N GLN A 151 15.91 -9.44 10.49
CA GLN A 151 15.37 -9.76 11.81
C GLN A 151 13.95 -9.19 11.96
N LEU A 152 13.04 -10.01 12.51
CA LEU A 152 11.69 -9.57 12.84
C LEU A 152 11.70 -8.47 13.91
N ALA A 153 10.81 -7.51 13.77
CA ALA A 153 10.61 -6.43 14.73
C ALA A 153 10.11 -6.94 16.08
N PHE A 154 9.26 -7.97 16.06
CA PHE A 154 8.68 -8.60 17.24
C PHE A 154 8.70 -10.13 17.10
N PRO A 155 8.81 -10.88 18.21
CA PRO A 155 8.67 -12.33 18.19
C PRO A 155 7.33 -12.75 17.57
N GLY A 156 7.35 -13.69 16.63
CA GLY A 156 6.15 -14.20 15.97
C GLY A 156 5.54 -13.27 14.91
N ALA A 157 6.18 -12.13 14.59
CA ALA A 157 5.62 -11.15 13.66
C ALA A 157 5.89 -11.47 12.17
N ALA A 158 5.61 -12.70 11.77
CA ALA A 158 5.67 -13.12 10.37
C ALA A 158 4.70 -14.27 10.09
N SER A 159 4.24 -14.37 8.85
CA SER A 159 3.52 -15.54 8.37
C SER A 159 4.43 -16.78 8.39
N PRO A 160 3.89 -18.01 8.49
CA PRO A 160 4.67 -19.24 8.44
C PRO A 160 5.51 -19.34 7.16
N ASN A 161 6.76 -19.79 7.30
CA ASN A 161 7.75 -19.92 6.22
C ASN A 161 7.87 -18.65 5.34
N PRO A 162 8.17 -17.48 5.94
CA PRO A 162 7.99 -16.19 5.28
C PRO A 162 8.93 -15.98 4.08
N ALA A 163 10.12 -16.60 4.06
CA ALA A 163 11.02 -16.54 2.89
C ALA A 163 10.50 -17.35 1.68
N VAL A 164 9.59 -18.31 1.90
CA VAL A 164 8.98 -19.13 0.85
C VAL A 164 7.64 -18.56 0.43
N GLY A 165 6.80 -18.17 1.41
CA GLY A 165 5.45 -17.67 1.18
C GLY A 165 4.46 -18.74 0.71
N ILE A 166 3.30 -18.27 0.26
CA ILE A 166 2.21 -19.10 -0.28
C ILE A 166 1.66 -18.49 -1.55
N THR A 167 1.23 -19.31 -2.51
CA THR A 167 0.35 -18.89 -3.62
C THR A 167 -1.11 -18.94 -3.19
N ALA A 168 -2.05 -18.63 -4.09
CA ALA A 168 -3.48 -18.73 -3.84
C ALA A 168 -3.96 -20.12 -3.37
N ALA A 169 -3.21 -21.18 -3.69
CA ALA A 169 -3.52 -22.54 -3.23
C ALA A 169 -3.14 -22.78 -1.75
N GLY A 170 -2.35 -21.91 -1.14
CA GLY A 170 -1.85 -22.08 0.24
C GLY A 170 -2.84 -21.69 1.35
N GLY A 171 -4.04 -21.22 0.98
CA GLY A 171 -5.08 -20.83 1.93
C GLY A 171 -4.72 -19.59 2.76
N THR A 172 -5.37 -19.44 3.92
CA THR A 172 -5.12 -18.34 4.85
C THR A 172 -4.20 -18.80 5.97
N GLN A 173 -3.10 -18.08 6.18
CA GLN A 173 -2.18 -18.27 7.29
C GLN A 173 -2.53 -17.32 8.44
N HIS A 174 -2.44 -17.81 9.68
CA HIS A 174 -2.71 -17.03 10.87
C HIS A 174 -1.46 -16.93 11.74
N PHE A 175 -1.19 -15.73 12.26
CA PHE A 175 -0.12 -15.49 13.23
C PHE A 175 -0.46 -14.26 14.07
N SER A 176 0.29 -14.06 15.14
CA SER A 176 0.08 -12.92 16.03
C SER A 176 1.35 -12.53 16.75
N PHE A 177 1.44 -11.27 17.14
CA PHE A 177 2.55 -10.74 17.93
C PHE A 177 2.08 -9.61 18.84
N THR A 178 2.91 -9.24 19.80
CA THR A 178 2.70 -8.07 20.65
C THR A 178 3.59 -6.93 20.16
N ALA A 179 2.98 -5.76 19.94
CA ALA A 179 3.69 -4.52 19.60
C ALA A 179 4.32 -3.92 20.87
N ASP A 180 5.36 -4.58 21.41
CA ASP A 180 5.93 -4.31 22.74
C ASP A 180 6.97 -3.17 22.78
N LYS A 181 7.27 -2.56 21.63
CA LYS A 181 8.27 -1.50 21.49
C LYS A 181 7.81 -0.40 20.57
N ALA A 182 7.71 0.82 21.10
CA ALA A 182 7.35 2.00 20.32
C ALA A 182 8.42 2.31 19.26
N GLY A 183 8.00 2.74 18.08
CA GLY A 183 8.91 3.01 16.97
C GLY A 183 8.26 2.89 15.61
N ARG A 184 9.09 3.09 14.58
CA ARG A 184 8.70 2.96 13.17
C ARG A 184 9.15 1.62 12.62
N TYR A 185 8.21 0.92 12.00
CA TYR A 185 8.40 -0.41 11.42
C TYR A 185 7.74 -0.46 10.04
N ALA A 186 7.88 -1.58 9.37
CA ALA A 186 7.18 -1.86 8.14
C ALA A 186 6.61 -3.28 8.18
N LEU A 187 5.50 -3.47 7.49
CA LEU A 187 5.08 -4.79 7.04
C LEU A 187 5.57 -4.96 5.59
N MET A 188 6.22 -6.09 5.29
CA MET A 188 6.85 -6.32 4.00
C MET A 188 6.72 -7.77 3.55
N CYS A 189 6.76 -8.02 2.25
CA CYS A 189 6.76 -9.37 1.69
C CYS A 189 8.16 -9.98 1.76
N ALA A 190 8.31 -11.05 2.56
CA ALA A 190 9.59 -11.66 2.89
C ALA A 190 10.13 -12.63 1.84
N VAL A 191 9.37 -12.89 0.78
CA VAL A 191 9.87 -13.60 -0.40
C VAL A 191 10.95 -12.73 -1.06
N PRO A 192 12.14 -13.29 -1.36
CA PRO A 192 13.29 -12.50 -1.82
C PRO A 192 12.99 -11.55 -2.99
N GLY A 193 13.42 -10.31 -2.84
CA GLY A 193 13.26 -9.26 -3.85
C GLY A 193 11.89 -8.57 -3.89
N HIS A 194 10.83 -9.13 -3.30
CA HIS A 194 9.49 -8.52 -3.40
C HIS A 194 9.40 -7.16 -2.68
N ALA A 195 9.92 -7.10 -1.45
CA ALA A 195 9.97 -5.85 -0.69
C ALA A 195 10.87 -4.79 -1.35
N MET A 196 12.02 -5.18 -1.89
CA MET A 196 12.89 -4.29 -2.68
C MET A 196 12.15 -3.67 -3.88
N ASN A 197 11.23 -4.43 -4.48
CA ASN A 197 10.41 -3.97 -5.60
C ASN A 197 9.13 -3.24 -5.16
N GLY A 198 8.99 -2.89 -3.88
CA GLY A 198 7.91 -2.03 -3.38
C GLY A 198 6.80 -2.75 -2.61
N MET A 199 6.90 -4.06 -2.38
CA MET A 199 5.90 -4.81 -1.61
C MET A 199 6.08 -4.63 -0.10
N TRP A 200 5.84 -3.42 0.37
CA TRP A 200 5.89 -3.03 1.78
C TRP A 200 4.97 -1.84 2.05
N ASP A 201 4.53 -1.74 3.31
CA ASP A 201 3.74 -0.64 3.84
C ASP A 201 4.20 -0.28 5.27
N GLU A 202 3.76 0.86 5.79
CA GLU A 202 4.21 1.36 7.08
C GLU A 202 3.45 0.72 8.25
N PHE A 203 4.18 0.43 9.33
CA PHE A 203 3.62 -0.02 10.59
C PHE A 203 4.27 0.74 11.73
N ASP A 204 3.51 1.55 12.47
CA ASP A 204 4.02 2.32 13.59
C ASP A 204 3.47 1.80 14.91
N VAL A 205 4.34 1.72 15.92
CA VAL A 205 3.92 1.47 17.31
C VAL A 205 4.02 2.78 18.08
N SER A 206 2.87 3.30 18.53
CA SER A 206 2.77 4.58 19.21
C SER A 206 2.67 4.39 20.73
N ALA A 207 3.53 5.09 21.47
CA ALA A 207 3.48 5.12 22.94
C ALA A 207 2.30 5.96 23.49
N SER A 208 1.73 6.85 22.67
CA SER A 208 0.69 7.80 23.09
C SER A 208 -0.71 7.49 22.54
N ALA A 209 -0.79 6.75 21.42
CA ALA A 209 -2.07 6.35 20.84
C ALA A 209 -2.89 5.53 21.86
N LYS A 210 -4.21 5.68 21.80
CA LYS A 210 -5.15 4.93 22.67
C LYS A 210 -5.89 3.85 21.92
N VAL A 211 -6.06 4.04 20.61
CA VAL A 211 -6.67 3.10 19.68
C VAL A 211 -5.79 2.98 18.44
N PRO A 212 -5.90 1.89 17.67
CA PRO A 212 -5.22 1.78 16.40
C PRO A 212 -5.76 2.78 15.38
N ALA A 213 -4.97 3.11 14.37
CA ALA A 213 -5.40 3.98 13.28
C ALA A 213 -4.86 3.50 11.94
N ILE A 214 -5.64 3.71 10.88
CA ILE A 214 -5.29 3.37 9.51
C ILE A 214 -5.17 4.66 8.71
N THR A 215 -4.03 4.86 8.06
CA THR A 215 -3.80 6.01 7.17
C THR A 215 -3.61 5.53 5.74
N THR A 216 -4.41 6.04 4.81
CA THR A 216 -4.30 5.77 3.36
C THR A 216 -4.65 7.03 2.58
N GLY A 217 -3.88 7.37 1.54
CA GLY A 217 -4.17 8.54 0.69
C GLY A 217 -4.26 9.86 1.46
N GLY A 218 -3.53 9.99 2.59
CA GLY A 218 -3.56 11.15 3.48
C GLY A 218 -4.71 11.19 4.49
N THR A 219 -5.69 10.29 4.37
CA THR A 219 -6.82 10.19 5.31
C THR A 219 -6.48 9.21 6.42
N THR A 220 -6.74 9.59 7.67
CA THR A 220 -6.56 8.71 8.85
C THR A 220 -7.90 8.40 9.50
N VAL A 221 -8.12 7.13 9.83
CA VAL A 221 -9.33 6.63 10.51
C VAL A 221 -8.92 5.84 11.74
N GLU A 222 -9.52 6.13 12.90
CA GLU A 222 -9.32 5.35 14.12
C GLU A 222 -10.13 4.04 14.07
N VAL A 223 -9.51 2.95 14.49
CA VAL A 223 -10.14 1.63 14.55
C VAL A 223 -11.00 1.55 15.81
N GLY A 224 -12.31 1.73 15.65
CA GLY A 224 -13.27 1.78 16.76
C GLY A 224 -14.11 3.06 16.79
N SER A 225 -13.73 4.11 16.05
CA SER A 225 -14.64 5.20 15.76
C SER A 225 -15.63 4.71 14.71
N SER A 226 -16.81 4.28 15.16
CA SER A 226 -17.95 4.02 14.30
C SER A 226 -18.34 5.31 13.58
N ALA A 227 -17.70 5.60 12.45
CA ALA A 227 -18.24 6.47 11.43
C ALA A 227 -19.42 5.81 10.68
N PHE A 228 -19.87 4.64 11.11
CA PHE A 228 -20.99 3.89 10.55
C PHE A 228 -21.72 3.09 11.65
N GLN A 229 -22.48 3.80 12.48
CA GLN A 229 -23.65 3.25 13.19
C GLN A 229 -24.81 4.18 12.87
N LYS A 230 -25.52 3.87 11.78
CA LYS A 230 -26.87 4.32 11.49
C LYS A 230 -27.61 3.19 10.81
#